data_AF-A0A958BYQ4-F1
#
_entry.id   AF-A0A958BYQ4-F1
#
_cell.length_a   1.000
_cell.length_b   1.000
_cell.length_c   1.000
_cell.angle_alpha   90.00
_cell.angle_beta   90.00
_cell.angle_gamma   90.00
#
_symmetry.space_group_name_H-M   'P 1'
#
loop_
_entity.id
_entity.type
_entity.pdbx_description
1 polymer ?
#
loop_
_entity_poly.entity_id
_entity_poly.type
_entity_poly.pdbx_seq_one_letter_code
_entity_poly.pdbx_strand_id
1 'polypeptide(L)'
;ITSTLAHTGGPPIAIYLLMQNISPRVFVATSALFFAILNWLKVPSYYYLGLFDFNLLWQVAWLLPLLPLSVWIGKLLATKVNKVLFDRIIIGLLALTALFLLFE
;
A
#
# COMPACT_ATOMS: atom_id res chain seq x y z
N ILE A 1 1.69 -17.21 -3.05
CA ILE A 1 0.39 -17.45 -3.73
C ILE A 1 -0.76 -16.74 -2.99
N THR A 2 -0.89 -16.89 -1.67
CA THR A 2 -1.96 -16.24 -0.86
C THR A 2 -1.87 -14.71 -0.72
N SER A 3 -0.68 -14.09 -0.73
CA SER A 3 -0.56 -12.61 -0.74
C SER A 3 -0.35 -11.99 -2.14
N THR A 4 -0.23 -12.84 -3.16
CA THR A 4 0.05 -12.44 -4.55
C THR A 4 -1.20 -12.47 -5.42
N LEU A 5 -2.19 -13.31 -5.12
CA LEU A 5 -3.48 -13.35 -5.84
C LEU A 5 -4.44 -12.23 -5.43
N ALA A 6 -4.20 -11.65 -4.26
CA ALA A 6 -5.12 -10.76 -3.59
C ALA A 6 -4.29 -9.61 -3.02
N HIS A 7 -4.37 -8.43 -3.61
CA HIS A 7 -3.98 -7.20 -2.94
C HIS A 7 -4.91 -6.87 -1.74
N THR A 8 -5.66 -7.88 -1.25
CA THR A 8 -6.70 -7.86 -0.23
C THR A 8 -6.15 -7.78 1.20
N GLY A 9 -4.82 -7.73 1.38
CA GLY A 9 -4.22 -7.40 2.67
C GLY A 9 -4.43 -5.94 3.11
N GLY A 10 -4.83 -5.06 2.17
CA GLY A 10 -5.11 -3.64 2.42
C GLY A 10 -6.21 -3.41 3.47
N PRO A 11 -7.45 -3.88 3.23
CA PRO A 11 -8.57 -3.63 4.14
C PRO A 11 -8.36 -4.12 5.58
N PRO A 12 -7.85 -5.35 5.85
CA PRO A 12 -7.62 -5.80 7.22
C PRO A 12 -6.62 -4.94 8.00
N ILE A 13 -5.52 -4.52 7.35
CA ILE A 13 -4.53 -3.64 7.98
C ILE A 13 -5.10 -2.24 8.22
N ALA A 14 -5.87 -1.71 7.28
CA ALA A 14 -6.52 -0.41 7.44
C ALA A 14 -7.52 -0.43 8.60
N ILE A 15 -8.33 -1.49 8.76
CA ILE A 15 -9.22 -1.67 9.92
C ILE A 15 -8.40 -1.69 11.21
N TYR A 16 -7.37 -2.53 11.29
CA TYR A 16 -6.53 -2.65 12.47
C TYR A 16 -5.91 -1.30 12.89
N LEU A 17 -5.29 -0.59 11.95
CA LEU A 17 -4.66 0.70 12.23
C LEU A 17 -5.67 1.79 12.57
N LEU A 18 -6.88 1.75 12.00
CA LEU A 18 -7.95 2.69 12.33
C LEU A 18 -8.45 2.48 13.76
N MET A 19 -8.55 1.23 14.23
CA MET A 19 -8.88 0.90 15.61
C MET A 19 -7.84 1.41 16.61
N GLN A 20 -6.57 1.54 16.20
CA GLN A 20 -5.51 2.09 17.06
C GLN A 20 -5.60 3.61 17.28
N ASN A 21 -6.53 4.32 16.61
CA ASN A 21 -6.75 5.76 16.78
C ASN A 21 -5.48 6.64 16.60
N ILE A 22 -4.54 6.17 15.78
CA ILE A 22 -3.28 6.87 15.49
C ILE A 22 -3.49 8.06 14.55
N SER A 23 -2.50 8.95 14.49
CA SER A 23 -2.55 10.09 13.56
C SER A 23 -2.44 9.63 12.09
N PRO A 24 -3.01 10.37 11.12
CA PRO A 24 -2.93 10.03 9.68
C PRO A 24 -1.50 9.82 9.19
N ARG A 25 -0.56 10.62 9.70
CA ARG A 25 0.87 10.49 9.37
C ARG A 25 1.44 9.13 9.80
N VAL A 26 1.12 8.70 11.03
CA VAL A 26 1.59 7.40 11.55
C VAL A 26 0.88 6.27 10.82
N PHE A 27 -0.41 6.39 10.53
CA PHE A 27 -1.17 5.42 9.73
C PHE A 27 -0.51 5.16 8.37
N VAL A 28 -0.22 6.23 7.62
CA VAL A 28 0.40 6.13 6.28
C VAL A 28 1.82 5.57 6.38
N ALA A 29 2.62 6.03 7.34
CA ALA A 29 3.99 5.55 7.51
C ALA A 29 4.04 4.05 7.87
N THR A 30 3.20 3.61 8.81
CA THR A 30 3.12 2.19 9.23
C THR A 30 2.62 1.32 8.09
N SER A 31 1.59 1.75 7.36
CA SER A 31 1.08 1.02 6.20
C SER A 31 2.15 0.88 5.12
N ALA A 32 2.85 1.98 4.80
CA ALA A 32 3.92 1.98 3.80
C ALA A 32 5.04 1.01 4.18
N LEU A 33 5.50 1.04 5.43
CA LEU A 33 6.55 0.12 5.91
C LEU A 33 6.08 -1.33 5.88
N PHE A 34 4.86 -1.60 6.34
CA PHE A 34 4.28 -2.94 6.35
C PHE A 34 4.23 -3.54 4.95
N PHE A 35 3.68 -2.80 3.97
CA PHE A 35 3.63 -3.28 2.59
C PHE A 35 5.00 -3.30 1.91
N ALA A 36 5.93 -2.40 2.25
CA ALA A 36 7.29 -2.46 1.73
C ALA A 36 7.98 -3.77 2.13
N ILE A 37 7.87 -4.17 3.41
CA ILE A 37 8.41 -5.43 3.91
C ILE A 37 7.75 -6.61 3.19
N LEU A 38 6.42 -6.63 3.10
CA LEU A 38 5.70 -7.71 2.41
C LEU A 38 6.09 -7.82 0.93
N ASN A 39 6.24 -6.70 0.23
CA ASN A 39 6.67 -6.69 -1.17
C ASN A 39 8.13 -7.14 -1.30
N TRP A 40 9.01 -6.74 -0.38
CA TRP A 40 10.40 -7.20 -0.37
C TRP A 40 10.51 -8.72 -0.19
N LEU A 41 9.69 -9.29 0.69
CA LEU A 41 9.62 -10.75 0.88
C LEU A 41 9.17 -11.50 -0.38
N LYS A 42 8.48 -10.85 -1.33
CA LYS A 42 8.10 -11.45 -2.61
C LYS A 42 9.26 -11.54 -3.60
N VAL A 43 10.25 -10.66 -3.50
CA VAL A 43 11.36 -10.56 -4.46
C VAL A 43 12.13 -11.87 -4.63
N PRO A 44 12.56 -12.59 -3.56
CA PRO A 44 13.25 -13.87 -3.72
C PRO A 44 12.39 -14.94 -4.40
N SER A 45 11.08 -14.91 -4.17
CA SER A 45 10.15 -15.86 -4.80
C SER A 45 10.07 -15.62 -6.31
N TYR A 46 10.01 -14.36 -6.75
CA TYR A 46 10.03 -14.01 -8.17
C TYR A 46 11.34 -14.40 -8.84
N TYR A 47 12.46 -14.24 -8.14
CA TYR A 47 13.77 -14.67 -8.64
C TYR A 47 13.82 -16.19 -8.83
N TYR A 48 13.37 -16.97 -7.83
CA TYR A 48 13.35 -18.43 -7.91
C TYR A 48 12.43 -18.96 -9.02
N LEU A 49 11.29 -18.30 -9.25
CA LEU A 49 10.35 -18.64 -10.31
C LEU A 49 10.80 -18.18 -11.72
N GLY A 50 11.98 -17.54 -11.85
CA GLY A 50 12.49 -17.06 -13.13
C GLY A 50 11.67 -15.90 -13.73
N LEU A 51 10.89 -15.20 -12.91
CA LEU A 51 10.03 -14.09 -13.35
C LEU A 51 10.78 -12.76 -13.50
N PHE A 52 12.09 -12.74 -13.18
CA PHE A 52 12.92 -11.56 -13.31
C PHE A 52 13.46 -11.42 -14.74
N ASP A 53 13.02 -10.39 -15.45
CA ASP A 53 13.58 -9.98 -16.73
C ASP A 53 14.45 -8.73 -16.57
N PHE A 54 15.76 -8.90 -16.73
CA PHE A 54 16.74 -7.80 -16.63
C PHE A 54 16.58 -6.75 -17.75
N ASN A 55 16.09 -7.14 -18.94
CA ASN A 55 15.83 -6.18 -20.01
C ASN A 55 14.66 -5.27 -19.64
N LEU A 56 13.61 -5.84 -19.03
CA LEU A 56 12.49 -5.07 -18.52
C LEU A 56 12.95 -4.09 -17.44
N LEU A 57 13.80 -4.53 -16.49
CA LEU A 57 14.34 -3.65 -15.45
C LEU A 57 15.08 -2.43 -16.03
N TRP A 58 15.87 -2.64 -17.09
CA TRP A 58 16.56 -1.54 -17.77
C TRP A 58 15.59 -0.58 -18.47
N GLN A 59 14.58 -1.12 -19.17
CA GLN A 59 13.57 -0.33 -19.86
C GLN A 59 12.74 0.54 -18.91
N VAL A 60 12.54 0.11 -17.66
CA VAL A 60 11.80 0.88 -16.65
C VAL A 60 12.69 1.70 -15.73
N ALA A 61 14.02 1.62 -15.86
CA ALA A 61 14.96 2.29 -14.95
C ALA A 61 14.81 3.83 -14.95
N TRP A 62 14.36 4.42 -16.06
CA TRP A 62 14.07 5.87 -16.13
C TRP A 62 12.91 6.29 -15.21
N LEU A 63 12.11 5.34 -14.70
CA LEU A 63 11.06 5.60 -13.71
C LEU A 63 11.62 5.72 -12.28
N LEU A 64 12.88 5.34 -12.02
CA LEU A 64 13.47 5.43 -10.69
C LEU A 64 13.36 6.81 -10.03
N PRO A 65 13.52 7.95 -10.73
CA PRO A 65 13.33 9.28 -10.15
C PRO A 65 11.89 9.57 -9.71
N LEU A 66 10.88 8.89 -10.26
CA LEU A 66 9.49 9.05 -9.82
C LEU A 66 9.26 8.44 -8.43
N LEU A 67 10.08 7.48 -8.00
CA LEU A 67 9.97 6.88 -6.67
C LEU A 67 10.12 7.91 -5.54
N PRO A 68 11.23 8.66 -5.39
CA PRO A 68 11.34 9.67 -4.35
C PRO A 68 10.33 10.80 -4.51
N LEU A 69 9.96 11.16 -5.75
CA LEU A 69 8.94 12.18 -6.01
C LEU A 69 7.57 11.77 -5.46
N SER A 70 7.15 10.52 -5.71
CA SER A 70 5.88 9.98 -5.21
C SER A 70 5.84 9.95 -3.67
N VAL A 71 6.94 9.57 -3.02
CA VAL A 71 7.06 9.57 -1.55
C VAL A 71 6.96 10.98 -0.99
N TRP A 72 7.58 11.96 -1.65
CA TRP A 72 7.54 13.35 -1.21
C TRP A 72 6.13 13.93 -1.30
N ILE A 73 5.43 13.69 -2.42
CA ILE A 73 4.03 14.09 -2.60
C ILE A 73 3.14 13.41 -1.56
N GLY A 74 3.29 12.11 -1.36
CA GLY A 74 2.52 11.35 -0.36
C GLY A 74 2.73 11.87 1.05
N LYS A 75 3.97 12.21 1.42
CA LYS A 75 4.30 12.82 2.72
C LYS A 75 3.59 14.17 2.91
N LEU A 76 3.64 15.05 1.91
CA LEU A 76 3.02 16.39 1.98
C LEU A 76 1.51 16.29 2.19
N LEU A 77 0.86 15.37 1.48
CA LEU A 77 -0.57 15.10 1.63
C LEU A 77 -0.87 14.55 3.03
N ALA A 78 -0.15 13.52 3.48
CA ALA A 78 -0.39 12.88 4.78
C ALA A 78 -0.24 13.84 5.98
N THR A 79 0.57 14.90 5.86
CA THR A 79 0.75 15.89 6.93
C THR A 79 -0.34 16.96 6.99
N LYS A 80 -1.11 17.17 5.92
CA LYS A 80 -2.09 18.26 5.81
C LYS A 80 -3.54 17.83 6.05
N VAL A 81 -3.80 16.53 6.16
CA VAL A 81 -5.17 16.01 6.25
C VAL A 81 -5.68 16.05 7.69
N ASN A 82 -6.91 16.53 7.87
CA ASN A 82 -7.62 16.48 9.15
C ASN A 82 -7.96 15.03 9.53
N LYS A 83 -7.64 14.60 10.76
CA LYS A 83 -7.88 13.24 11.25
C LYS A 83 -9.34 12.77 11.07
N VAL A 84 -10.31 13.62 11.36
CA VAL A 84 -11.74 13.26 11.25
C VAL A 84 -12.12 12.99 9.80
N LEU A 85 -11.65 13.81 8.86
CA LEU A 85 -11.88 13.58 7.43
C LEU A 85 -11.15 12.33 6.95
N PHE A 86 -9.91 12.13 7.40
CA PHE A 86 -9.12 10.93 7.08
C PHE A 86 -9.86 9.66 7.49
N ASP A 87 -10.26 9.56 8.76
CA ASP A 87 -10.94 8.38 9.29
C ASP A 87 -12.25 8.10 8.55
N ARG A 88 -13.03 9.15 8.24
CA ARG A 88 -14.28 9.03 7.45
C ARG A 88 -14.03 8.50 6.05
N ILE A 89 -13.00 8.99 5.37
CA ILE A 89 -12.63 8.53 4.03
C ILE A 89 -12.23 7.05 4.07
N ILE A 90 -11.36 6.67 5.02
CA ILE A 90 -10.91 5.28 5.16
C ILE A 90 -12.10 4.36 5.48
N ILE A 91 -12.99 4.73 6.39
CA ILE A 91 -14.20 3.96 6.71
C ILE A 91 -15.10 3.83 5.47
N GLY A 92 -15.31 4.91 4.71
CA GLY A 92 -16.10 4.87 3.49
C GLY A 92 -15.52 3.93 2.43
N LEU A 93 -14.20 3.97 2.23
CA LEU A 93 -13.49 3.05 1.33
C LEU A 93 -13.58 1.60 1.82
N LEU A 94 -13.44 1.37 3.12
CA LEU A 94 -13.59 0.04 3.72
C LEU A 94 -14.99 -0.52 3.53
N ALA A 95 -16.03 0.31 3.74
CA ALA A 95 -17.41 -0.07 3.50
C ALA A 95 -17.66 -0.42 2.02
N LEU A 96 -17.10 0.38 1.09
CA LEU A 96 -17.17 0.08 -0.34
C LEU A 96 -16.47 -1.25 -0.68
N THR A 97 -15.28 -1.51 -0.13
CA THR A 97 -14.61 -2.81 -0.34
C THR A 97 -15.38 -3.98 0.26
N ALA A 98 -16.01 -3.80 1.42
CA ALA A 98 -16.84 -4.82 2.04
C ALA A 98 -18.09 -5.12 1.19
N LEU A 99 -18.74 -4.08 0.65
CA LEU A 99 -19.85 -4.25 -0.28
C LEU A 99 -19.41 -4.97 -1.55
N PHE A 100 -18.29 -4.55 -2.14
CA PHE A 100 -17.75 -5.18 -3.35
C PHE A 100 -17.50 -6.69 -3.14
N LEU A 101 -16.92 -7.07 -2.00
CA LEU A 101 -16.69 -8.47 -1.62
C LEU A 101 -17.97 -9.29 -1.41
N LEU A 102 -19.14 -8.66 -1.19
CA LEU A 102 -20.42 -9.37 -1.08
C LEU A 102 -21.05 -9.67 -2.44
N PHE A 103 -20.65 -8.94 -3.49
CA PHE A 103 -21.20 -9.06 -4.84
C PHE A 103 -20.26 -9.76 -5.83
N GLU A 104 -19.00 -10.00 -5.45
CA GLU A 104 -18.08 -10.94 -6.11
C GLU A 104 -18.24 -12.36 -5.56
#